data_AF-C1CVY7-F1
#
_entry.id   AF-C1CVY7-F1
#
_cell.length_a   1.000
_cell.length_b   1.000
_cell.length_c   1.000
_cell.angle_alpha   90.00
_cell.angle_beta   90.00
_cell.angle_gamma   90.00
#
_symmetry.space_group_name_H-M   'P 1'
#
loop_
_entity.id
_entity.type
_entity.pdbx_description
1 polymer ?
#
loop_
_entity_poly.entity_id
_entity_poly.type
_entity_poly.pdbx_seq_one_letter_code
_entity_poly.pdbx_strand_id
1 'polypeptide(L)'
;MSAVFRNTVLQALPSAERLQLQLASLDSAAVQDLADDFAASLPEFDLLLGLPGTEALMNTLARLRGVPAMVIPLRAHQTKVALPVEGSGAVAVLVTHLLDSGIPELQGLLFAAHHGLEVPVVAAAVERSSGLGRTRLELLNTKVRSAIPVADTPRGLCEERRTPHVA
;
A
#
# COMPACT_ATOMS: atom_id res chain seq x y z
N MET A 1 -13.07 8.00 -6.12
CA MET A 1 -11.79 8.49 -6.66
C MET A 1 -11.38 9.71 -5.87
N SER A 2 -10.29 9.54 -5.11
CA SER A 2 -9.69 10.49 -4.18
C SER A 2 -9.14 11.74 -4.90
N ALA A 3 -9.83 12.87 -4.85
CA ALA A 3 -9.50 14.06 -5.66
C ALA A 3 -8.31 14.86 -5.09
N VAL A 4 -8.19 14.94 -3.76
CA VAL A 4 -7.13 15.66 -3.05
C VAL A 4 -5.82 14.88 -3.17
N PHE A 5 -5.83 13.59 -2.83
CA PHE A 5 -4.63 12.75 -2.95
C PHE A 5 -4.10 12.72 -4.39
N ARG A 6 -5.00 12.59 -5.38
CA ARG A 6 -4.61 12.61 -6.79
C ARG A 6 -3.95 13.92 -7.21
N ASN A 7 -4.49 15.06 -6.79
CA ASN A 7 -3.86 16.35 -7.09
C ASN A 7 -2.46 16.45 -6.46
N THR A 8 -2.29 15.97 -5.24
CA THR A 8 -0.99 15.92 -4.55
C THR A 8 0.03 15.09 -5.34
N VAL A 9 -0.35 13.90 -5.82
CA VAL A 9 0.53 13.05 -6.64
C VAL A 9 0.87 13.72 -7.97
N LEU A 10 -0.12 14.32 -8.65
CA LEU A 10 0.10 14.97 -9.95
C LEU A 10 1.05 16.17 -9.88
N GLN A 11 1.07 16.90 -8.76
CA GLN A 11 2.00 18.02 -8.55
C GLN A 11 3.46 17.58 -8.42
N ALA A 12 3.70 16.33 -8.01
CA ALA A 12 5.05 15.80 -7.87
C ALA A 12 5.63 15.29 -9.21
N LEU A 13 4.77 14.98 -10.18
CA LEU A 13 5.18 14.52 -11.50
C LEU A 13 5.86 15.66 -12.29
N PRO A 14 6.89 15.36 -13.12
CA PRO A 14 7.32 14.02 -13.54
C PRO A 14 8.51 13.43 -12.74
N SER A 15 8.89 13.98 -11.58
CA SER A 15 10.08 13.54 -10.82
C SER A 15 9.74 12.42 -9.84
N ALA A 16 10.50 11.31 -9.90
CA ALA A 16 10.38 10.20 -8.95
C ALA A 16 10.79 10.61 -7.53
N GLU A 17 11.83 11.43 -7.41
CA GLU A 17 12.33 11.93 -6.13
C GLU A 17 11.29 12.84 -5.47
N ARG A 18 10.68 13.76 -6.24
CA ARG A 18 9.59 14.61 -5.72
C ARG A 18 8.39 13.78 -5.32
N LEU A 19 8.04 12.76 -6.10
CA LEU A 19 6.94 11.86 -5.77
C LEU A 19 7.19 11.16 -4.43
N GLN A 20 8.39 10.61 -4.21
CA GLN A 20 8.75 9.97 -2.95
C GLN A 20 8.69 10.95 -1.77
N LEU A 21 9.25 12.15 -1.92
CA LEU A 21 9.20 13.19 -0.88
C LEU A 21 7.76 13.60 -0.56
N GLN A 22 6.92 13.75 -1.59
CA GLN A 22 5.52 14.11 -1.43
C GLN A 22 4.73 13.02 -0.72
N LEU A 23 4.94 11.74 -1.06
CA LEU A 23 4.30 10.61 -0.40
C LEU A 23 4.74 10.46 1.06
N ALA A 24 5.99 10.79 1.38
CA ALA A 24 6.49 10.79 2.76
C ALA A 24 5.95 11.95 3.61
N SER A 25 5.35 12.98 2.99
CA SER A 25 4.88 14.20 3.64
C SER A 25 3.42 14.54 3.31
N LEU A 26 2.59 13.52 3.07
CA LEU A 26 1.16 13.70 2.82
C LEU A 26 0.50 14.43 3.99
N ASP A 27 -0.29 15.44 3.66
CA ASP A 27 -1.12 16.13 4.65
C ASP A 27 -2.31 15.28 5.09
N SER A 28 -2.97 15.70 6.16
CA SER A 28 -4.11 14.97 6.73
C SER A 28 -5.29 14.85 5.76
N ALA A 29 -5.49 15.83 4.86
CA ALA A 29 -6.58 15.82 3.89
C ALA A 29 -6.34 14.75 2.80
N ALA A 30 -5.13 14.68 2.25
CA ALA A 30 -4.74 13.66 1.28
C ALA A 30 -4.73 12.26 1.92
N VAL A 31 -4.28 12.14 3.18
CA VAL A 31 -4.33 10.87 3.92
C VAL A 31 -5.77 10.40 4.13
N GLN A 32 -6.67 11.29 4.56
CA GLN A 32 -8.08 10.96 4.77
C GLN A 32 -8.76 10.56 3.46
N ASP A 33 -8.56 11.33 2.39
CA ASP A 33 -9.14 11.08 1.08
C ASP A 33 -8.66 9.73 0.49
N LEU A 34 -7.40 9.36 0.71
CA LEU A 34 -6.88 8.05 0.30
C LEU A 34 -7.44 6.91 1.18
N ALA A 35 -7.53 7.13 2.50
CA ALA A 35 -8.08 6.16 3.43
C ALA A 35 -9.55 5.86 3.13
N ASP A 36 -10.36 6.87 2.76
CA ASP A 36 -11.76 6.70 2.37
C ASP A 36 -11.89 5.83 1.11
N ASP A 37 -11.03 6.04 0.09
CA ASP A 37 -11.04 5.23 -1.14
C ASP A 37 -10.67 3.76 -0.86
N PHE A 38 -9.67 3.52 -0.01
CA PHE A 38 -9.33 2.17 0.44
C PHE A 38 -10.39 1.55 1.36
N ALA A 39 -11.01 2.34 2.22
CA ALA A 39 -12.11 1.89 3.07
C ALA A 39 -13.33 1.47 2.25
N ALA A 40 -13.56 2.07 1.09
CA ALA A 40 -14.65 1.66 0.20
C ALA A 40 -14.32 0.45 -0.69
N SER A 41 -13.05 0.22 -1.02
CA SER A 41 -12.66 -0.72 -2.08
C SER A 41 -11.93 -1.98 -1.63
N LEU A 42 -11.35 -2.00 -0.43
CA LEU A 42 -10.71 -3.20 0.11
C LEU A 42 -11.75 -4.24 0.56
N PRO A 43 -11.42 -5.56 0.47
CA PRO A 43 -12.27 -6.61 1.01
C PRO A 43 -12.37 -6.52 2.55
N GLU A 44 -13.06 -7.47 3.17
CA GLU A 44 -13.01 -7.65 4.63
C GLU A 44 -11.63 -8.18 5.05
N PHE A 45 -11.14 -7.72 6.20
CA PHE A 45 -9.87 -8.11 6.80
C PHE A 45 -9.90 -7.87 8.31
N ASP A 46 -9.06 -8.60 9.03
CA ASP A 46 -8.98 -8.56 10.49
C ASP A 46 -7.94 -7.56 10.99
N LEU A 47 -6.91 -7.25 10.17
CA LEU A 47 -5.81 -6.41 10.58
C LEU A 47 -5.16 -5.67 9.39
N LEU A 48 -4.58 -4.51 9.68
CA LEU A 48 -3.74 -3.79 8.74
C LEU A 48 -2.26 -3.97 9.08
N LEU A 49 -1.47 -4.32 8.08
CA LEU A 49 -0.01 -4.31 8.14
C LEU A 49 0.52 -3.15 7.31
N GLY A 50 1.33 -2.29 7.90
CA GLY A 50 1.91 -1.13 7.22
C GLY A 50 3.40 -1.32 6.99
N LEU A 51 3.91 -0.86 5.85
CA LEU A 51 5.34 -0.64 5.70
C LEU A 51 5.77 0.68 6.37
N PRO A 52 7.04 0.85 6.75
CA PRO A 52 7.53 2.08 7.35
C PRO A 52 7.17 3.33 6.52
N GLY A 53 6.68 4.37 7.18
CA GLY A 53 6.20 5.60 6.55
C GLY A 53 4.70 5.62 6.29
N THR A 54 3.99 4.49 6.44
CA THR A 54 2.52 4.42 6.23
C THR A 54 1.68 4.71 7.47
N GLU A 55 2.30 5.14 8.58
CA GLU A 55 1.67 5.26 9.91
C GLU A 55 0.38 6.10 9.87
N ALA A 56 0.42 7.27 9.23
CA ALA A 56 -0.73 8.18 9.18
C ALA A 56 -1.92 7.57 8.41
N LEU A 57 -1.64 6.92 7.28
CA LEU A 57 -2.63 6.24 6.45
C LEU A 57 -3.21 5.02 7.19
N MET A 58 -2.34 4.21 7.77
CA MET A 58 -2.70 3.02 8.55
C MET A 58 -3.63 3.37 9.71
N ASN A 59 -3.28 4.38 10.51
CA ASN A 59 -4.10 4.80 11.65
C ASN A 59 -5.47 5.33 11.21
N THR A 60 -5.51 6.06 10.10
CA THR A 60 -6.76 6.61 9.56
C THR A 60 -7.66 5.49 9.03
N LEU A 61 -7.11 4.58 8.22
CA LEU A 61 -7.84 3.45 7.66
C LEU A 61 -8.30 2.45 8.74
N ALA A 62 -7.45 2.18 9.74
CA ALA A 62 -7.78 1.35 10.89
C ALA A 62 -9.00 1.90 11.64
N ARG A 63 -9.02 3.21 11.89
CA ARG A 63 -10.15 3.88 12.55
C ARG A 63 -11.44 3.79 11.73
N LEU A 64 -11.35 3.94 10.40
CA LEU A 64 -12.52 3.83 9.51
C LEU A 64 -13.09 2.42 9.46
N ARG A 65 -12.22 1.40 9.53
CA ARG A 65 -12.62 -0.02 9.43
C ARG A 65 -12.84 -0.70 10.78
N GLY A 66 -12.47 -0.05 11.88
CA GLY A 66 -12.58 -0.62 13.23
C GLY A 66 -11.66 -1.82 13.47
N VAL A 67 -10.50 -1.87 12.79
CA VAL A 67 -9.54 -2.98 12.91
C VAL A 67 -8.21 -2.51 13.49
N PRO A 68 -7.42 -3.40 14.13
CA PRO A 68 -6.07 -3.07 14.55
C PRO A 68 -5.11 -2.81 13.37
N ALA A 69 -4.09 -1.98 13.63
CA ALA A 69 -3.02 -1.66 12.69
C ALA A 69 -1.65 -1.86 13.34
N MET A 70 -0.69 -2.36 12.55
CA MET A 70 0.70 -2.51 12.96
C MET A 70 1.64 -2.14 11.80
N VAL A 71 2.70 -1.40 12.07
CA VAL A 71 3.80 -1.19 11.12
C VAL A 71 4.85 -2.30 11.29
N ILE A 72 5.24 -2.91 10.18
CA ILE A 72 6.23 -3.99 10.15
C ILE A 72 7.65 -3.41 10.16
N PRO A 73 8.52 -3.85 11.08
CA PRO A 73 9.94 -3.52 11.02
C PRO A 73 10.65 -4.30 9.90
N LEU A 74 10.97 -3.64 8.78
CA LEU A 74 11.62 -4.22 7.59
C LEU A 74 13.03 -4.84 7.81
N ARG A 75 13.57 -4.78 9.04
CA ARG A 75 14.87 -5.39 9.41
C ARG A 75 14.76 -6.51 10.44
N ALA A 76 13.54 -6.90 10.83
CA ALA A 76 13.32 -7.86 11.90
C ALA A 76 13.00 -9.25 11.34
N HIS A 77 13.97 -9.92 10.71
CA HIS A 77 13.85 -11.36 10.49
C HIS A 77 13.94 -12.18 11.80
N GLN A 78 14.08 -11.53 12.96
CA GLN A 78 14.37 -12.20 14.24
C GLN A 78 13.68 -11.59 15.47
N THR A 79 12.81 -10.59 15.31
CA THR A 79 12.13 -10.00 16.48
C THR A 79 10.80 -10.72 16.67
N LYS A 80 10.61 -11.39 17.81
CA LYS A 80 9.29 -11.84 18.24
C LYS A 80 8.42 -10.61 18.44
N VAL A 81 7.60 -10.30 17.44
CA VAL A 81 6.60 -9.25 17.50
C VAL A 81 5.27 -9.89 17.90
N ALA A 82 4.62 -9.35 18.93
CA ALA A 82 3.27 -9.77 19.29
C ALA A 82 2.29 -9.14 18.30
N LEU A 83 1.49 -9.98 17.63
CA LEU A 83 0.43 -9.49 16.76
C LEU A 83 -0.77 -9.00 17.59
N PRO A 84 -1.50 -7.97 17.11
CA PRO A 84 -2.68 -7.45 17.78
C PRO A 84 -3.95 -8.30 17.54
N VAL A 85 -3.80 -9.48 16.93
CA VAL A 85 -4.89 -10.43 16.65
C VAL A 85 -4.50 -11.82 17.15
N GLU A 86 -5.48 -12.55 17.68
CA GLU A 86 -5.29 -13.92 18.12
C GLU A 86 -5.70 -14.90 17.00
N GLY A 87 -4.85 -15.89 16.74
CA GLY A 87 -5.17 -17.01 15.85
C GLY A 87 -4.35 -17.07 14.57
N SER A 88 -4.06 -18.31 14.16
CA SER A 88 -3.55 -18.64 12.82
C SER A 88 -4.67 -18.47 11.80
N GLY A 89 -4.40 -17.85 10.65
CA GLY A 89 -5.34 -17.68 9.54
C GLY A 89 -6.11 -16.36 9.53
N ALA A 90 -5.74 -15.39 10.36
CA ALA A 90 -6.30 -14.04 10.25
C ALA A 90 -5.89 -13.38 8.92
N VAL A 91 -6.83 -12.66 8.31
CA VAL A 91 -6.66 -11.99 7.03
C VAL A 91 -6.13 -10.58 7.27
N ALA A 92 -4.96 -10.28 6.71
CA ALA A 92 -4.33 -8.99 6.77
C ALA A 92 -4.32 -8.28 5.41
N VAL A 93 -4.41 -6.95 5.42
CA VAL A 93 -4.08 -6.14 4.24
C VAL A 93 -2.74 -5.45 4.48
N LEU A 94 -1.83 -5.59 3.51
CA LEU A 94 -0.55 -4.87 3.53
C LEU A 94 -0.71 -3.50 2.86
N VAL A 95 -0.24 -2.44 3.50
CA VAL A 95 -0.33 -1.06 3.02
C VAL A 95 1.07 -0.52 2.72
N THR A 96 1.23 0.10 1.56
CA THR A 96 2.46 0.73 1.10
C THR A 96 2.16 2.07 0.42
N HIS A 97 3.07 3.05 0.54
CA HIS A 97 2.93 4.30 -0.18
C HIS A 97 3.33 4.18 -1.66
N LEU A 98 4.39 3.42 -1.96
CA LEU A 98 4.93 3.32 -3.30
C LEU A 98 5.29 1.87 -3.60
N LEU A 99 4.51 1.25 -4.48
CA LEU A 99 4.87 -0.04 -5.06
C LEU A 99 5.75 0.18 -6.30
N ASP A 100 7.02 -0.20 -6.21
CA ASP A 100 7.97 -0.12 -7.32
C ASP A 100 8.55 -1.51 -7.64
N SER A 101 9.63 -1.91 -6.96
CA SER A 101 10.21 -3.23 -7.12
C SER A 101 9.37 -4.35 -6.46
N GLY A 102 8.57 -4.04 -5.45
CA GLY A 102 7.84 -5.05 -4.66
C GLY A 102 8.69 -5.78 -3.63
N ILE A 103 9.95 -5.39 -3.42
CA ILE A 103 10.82 -6.05 -2.42
C ILE A 103 10.39 -5.74 -0.98
N PRO A 104 10.11 -4.47 -0.59
CA PRO A 104 9.59 -4.18 0.75
C PRO A 104 8.27 -4.89 1.02
N GLU A 105 7.39 -4.97 0.02
CA GLU A 105 6.11 -5.65 0.12
C GLU A 105 6.30 -7.16 0.29
N LEU A 106 7.22 -7.77 -0.47
CA LEU A 106 7.59 -9.17 -0.29
C LEU A 106 8.11 -9.46 1.12
N GLN A 107 8.92 -8.57 1.69
CA GLN A 107 9.36 -8.69 3.09
C GLN A 107 8.17 -8.63 4.06
N GLY A 108 7.19 -7.77 3.79
CA GLY A 108 5.93 -7.71 4.54
C GLY A 108 5.11 -8.99 4.43
N LEU A 109 5.01 -9.59 3.24
CA LEU A 109 4.34 -10.88 3.02
C LEU A 109 5.04 -12.01 3.78
N LEU A 110 6.38 -12.05 3.75
CA LEU A 110 7.16 -13.05 4.50
C LEU A 110 6.99 -12.88 6.01
N PHE A 111 6.93 -11.64 6.51
CA PHE A 111 6.61 -11.36 7.90
C PHE A 111 5.22 -11.91 8.25
N ALA A 112 4.20 -11.59 7.45
CA ALA A 112 2.84 -12.06 7.67
C ALA A 112 2.76 -13.60 7.69
N ALA A 113 3.38 -14.26 6.70
CA ALA A 113 3.43 -15.71 6.60
C ALA A 113 4.17 -16.35 7.80
N HIS A 114 5.26 -15.75 8.26
CA HIS A 114 5.98 -16.23 9.46
C HIS A 114 5.12 -16.22 10.72
N HIS A 115 4.14 -15.32 10.79
CA HIS A 115 3.19 -15.21 11.87
C HIS A 115 1.83 -15.88 11.59
N GLY A 116 1.72 -16.66 10.51
CA GLY A 116 0.49 -17.41 10.17
C GLY A 116 -0.67 -16.53 9.69
N LEU A 117 -0.37 -15.35 9.15
CA LEU A 117 -1.34 -14.43 8.57
C LEU A 117 -1.45 -14.64 7.06
N GLU A 118 -2.65 -14.47 6.52
CA GLU A 118 -2.89 -14.45 5.08
C GLU A 118 -2.97 -13.01 4.58
N VAL A 119 -2.27 -12.69 3.49
CA VAL A 119 -2.32 -11.35 2.88
C VAL A 119 -2.81 -11.48 1.44
N PRO A 120 -4.14 -11.48 1.21
CA PRO A 120 -4.69 -11.61 -0.14
C PRO A 120 -4.55 -10.33 -0.98
N VAL A 121 -4.34 -9.18 -0.32
CA VAL A 121 -4.31 -7.86 -0.97
C VAL A 121 -3.19 -6.97 -0.43
N VAL A 122 -2.46 -6.32 -1.33
CA VAL A 122 -1.63 -5.14 -1.04
C VAL A 122 -2.34 -3.87 -1.53
N ALA A 123 -2.55 -2.92 -0.63
CA ALA A 123 -3.04 -1.59 -0.92
C ALA A 123 -1.86 -0.63 -1.13
N ALA A 124 -1.67 -0.15 -2.37
CA ALA A 124 -0.59 0.75 -2.73
C ALA A 124 -1.12 2.15 -3.04
N ALA A 125 -0.66 3.18 -2.34
CA ALA A 125 -1.09 4.55 -2.62
C ALA A 125 -0.71 4.96 -4.06
N VAL A 126 0.54 4.68 -4.45
CA VAL A 126 1.01 4.82 -5.82
C VAL A 126 1.67 3.53 -6.27
N GLU A 127 1.42 3.13 -7.50
CA GLU A 127 2.09 2.01 -8.16
C GLU A 127 2.89 2.52 -9.34
N ARG A 128 4.19 2.19 -9.42
CA ARG A 128 4.96 2.34 -10.65
C ARG A 128 4.71 1.13 -11.54
N SER A 129 3.94 1.32 -12.61
CA SER A 129 3.48 0.23 -13.48
C SER A 129 4.56 -0.33 -14.40
N SER A 130 5.63 0.42 -14.61
CA SER A 130 6.88 -0.05 -15.23
C SER A 130 7.72 -0.92 -14.28
N GLY A 131 7.43 -0.89 -12.97
CA GLY A 131 8.08 -1.71 -11.97
C GLY A 131 7.60 -3.16 -12.00
N LEU A 132 8.41 -4.06 -11.43
CA LEU A 132 8.07 -5.48 -11.31
C LEU A 132 7.24 -5.81 -10.06
N GLY A 133 6.90 -4.80 -9.25
CA GLY A 133 6.27 -4.98 -7.95
C GLY A 133 4.93 -5.71 -8.04
N ARG A 134 4.03 -5.26 -8.91
CA ARG A 134 2.73 -5.93 -9.11
C ARG A 134 2.91 -7.39 -9.52
N THR A 135 3.67 -7.64 -10.59
CA THR A 135 3.90 -8.99 -11.10
C THR A 135 4.47 -9.90 -10.02
N ARG A 136 5.44 -9.42 -9.23
CA ARG A 136 6.04 -10.19 -8.13
C ARG A 136 5.01 -10.59 -7.07
N LEU A 137 4.10 -9.70 -6.71
CA LEU A 137 3.07 -9.95 -5.70
C LEU A 137 1.95 -10.86 -6.24
N GLU A 138 1.53 -10.64 -7.48
CA GLU A 138 0.48 -11.44 -8.12
C GLU A 138 0.93 -12.90 -8.36
N LEU A 139 2.21 -13.14 -8.64
CA LEU A 139 2.80 -14.49 -8.69
C LEU A 139 2.72 -15.24 -7.35
N LEU A 140 2.55 -14.52 -6.24
CA LEU A 140 2.35 -15.06 -4.90
C LEU A 140 0.86 -15.07 -4.51
N ASN A 141 -0.04 -15.05 -5.49
CA ASN A 141 -1.50 -14.98 -5.31
C ASN A 141 -1.97 -13.76 -4.49
N THR A 142 -1.15 -12.70 -4.41
CA THR A 142 -1.51 -11.47 -3.71
C THR A 142 -1.93 -10.41 -4.72
N LYS A 143 -3.17 -9.93 -4.63
CA LYS A 143 -3.69 -8.90 -5.53
C LYS A 143 -3.14 -7.52 -5.15
N VAL A 144 -2.86 -6.69 -6.15
CA VAL A 144 -2.48 -5.28 -5.91
C VAL A 144 -3.65 -4.36 -6.20
N ARG A 145 -4.06 -3.62 -5.18
CA ARG A 145 -5.00 -2.51 -5.26
C ARG A 145 -4.22 -1.20 -5.18
N SER A 146 -4.00 -0.57 -6.33
CA SER A 146 -3.36 0.74 -6.40
C SER A 146 -4.39 1.86 -6.48
N ALA A 147 -4.17 2.96 -5.75
CA ALA A 147 -5.00 4.15 -5.89
C ALA A 147 -4.63 4.96 -7.15
N ILE A 148 -3.32 5.10 -7.44
CA ILE A 148 -2.84 5.78 -8.63
C ILE A 148 -1.70 4.98 -9.29
N PRO A 149 -1.89 4.47 -10.52
CA PRO A 149 -0.79 3.94 -11.31
C PRO A 149 -0.03 5.08 -12.01
N VAL A 150 1.30 5.01 -12.00
CA VAL A 150 2.21 5.91 -12.70
C VAL A 150 3.17 5.12 -13.58
N ALA A 151 3.40 5.58 -14.80
CA ALA A 151 4.27 4.96 -15.78
C ALA A 151 5.53 5.80 -16.00
N ASP A 152 6.65 5.14 -16.30
CA ASP A 152 7.86 5.82 -16.77
C ASP A 152 7.72 6.22 -18.24
N THR A 153 8.15 7.44 -18.56
CA THR A 153 8.29 7.93 -19.94
C THR A 153 9.68 8.54 -20.14
N PRO A 154 10.13 8.77 -21.39
CA PRO A 154 11.35 9.52 -21.64
C PRO A 154 11.37 10.93 -21.03
N ARG A 155 10.20 11.48 -20.64
CA ARG A 155 10.05 12.79 -20.00
C ARG A 155 9.89 12.70 -18.47
N GLY A 156 10.11 11.53 -17.89
CA GLY A 156 9.88 11.21 -16.49
C GLY A 156 8.52 10.54 -16.24
N LEU A 157 8.05 10.54 -15.00
CA LEU A 157 6.82 9.87 -14.60
C LEU A 157 5.57 10.58 -15.14
N CYS A 158 4.60 9.79 -15.61
CA CYS A 158 3.25 10.26 -15.91
C CYS A 158 2.21 9.37 -15.25
N GLU A 159 1.04 9.93 -14.94
CA GLU A 159 -0.11 9.12 -14.52
C GLU A 159 -0.52 8.18 -15.65
N GLU A 160 -0.71 6.91 -15.33
CA GLU A 160 -1.17 5.92 -16.30
C GLU A 160 -2.70 5.93 -16.38
N ARG A 161 -3.22 6.37 -17.52
CA ARG A 161 -4.67 6.34 -17.79
C ARG A 161 -5.07 4.99 -18.39
N ARG A 162 -5.01 3.91 -17.62
CA ARG A 162 -5.72 2.68 -18.00
C ARG A 162 -7.19 2.83 -17.62
N THR A 163 -8.07 2.90 -18.61
CA THR A 163 -9.49 2.55 -18.41
C THR A 163 -9.53 1.13 -17.82
N PRO A 164 -10.25 0.88 -16.71
CA PRO A 164 -10.29 -0.45 -16.12
C PRO A 164 -10.86 -1.42 -17.15
N HIS A 165 -10.11 -2.47 -17.48
CA HIS A 165 -10.71 -3.66 -18.07
C HIS A 165 -11.51 -4.34 -16.98
N VAL A 166 -12.83 -4.27 -17.12
CA VAL A 166 -13.76 -5.14 -16.43
C VAL A 166 -13.40 -6.57 -16.85
N ALA A 167 -12.93 -7.36 -15.90
CA ALA A 167 -12.88 -8.81 -15.98
C ALA A 167 -13.75 -9.36 -14.85
#